data_AF-A0ABD7LIR4-F1
#
_entry.id   AF-A0ABD7LIR4-F1
#
_cell.length_a   1.000
_cell.length_b   1.000
_cell.length_c   1.000
_cell.angle_alpha   90.00
_cell.angle_beta   90.00
_cell.angle_gamma   90.00
#
_symmetry.space_group_name_H-M   'P 1'
#
loop_
_entity.id
_entity.type
_entity.pdbx_description
1 polymer ?
#
loop_
_entity_poly.entity_id
_entity_poly.type
_entity_poly.pdbx_seq_one_letter_code
_entity_poly.pdbx_strand_id
1 'polypeptide(L)' 'MSAALYNQIQIKDGRVVQANFPDYPVLKMAETPVIETHLVPSVAEPSGVGEIAVPPIAPAVAHAVAQLMGKSVRQLPMV' A
#
# COMPACT_ATOMS: atom_id res chain seq x y z
N MET A 1 -2.77 -1.74 -0.35
CA MET A 1 -1.54 -2.38 0.15
C MET A 1 -0.56 -2.78 -0.96
N SER A 2 -1.01 -3.24 -2.14
CA SER A 2 -0.11 -3.54 -3.28
C SER A 2 0.85 -2.39 -3.65
N ALA A 3 0.39 -1.13 -3.58
CA ALA A 3 1.23 0.07 -3.74
C ALA A 3 2.43 0.13 -2.79
N ALA A 4 2.24 -0.36 -1.56
CA ALA A 4 3.27 -0.33 -0.53
C ALA A 4 4.24 -1.52 -0.64
N LEU A 5 3.76 -2.68 -1.12
CA LEU A 5 4.52 -3.93 -1.11
C LEU A 5 5.11 -4.32 -2.46
N TYR A 6 4.48 -3.98 -3.60
CA TYR A 6 4.80 -4.64 -4.89
C TYR A 6 4.82 -3.74 -6.12
N ASN A 7 3.94 -2.75 -6.22
CA ASN A 7 3.58 -2.05 -7.46
C ASN A 7 4.67 -1.08 -8.00
N GLN A 8 5.88 -1.56 -8.24
CA GLN A 8 6.93 -0.78 -8.91
C GLN A 8 6.76 -0.84 -10.42
N ILE A 9 6.82 0.34 -11.06
CA ILE A 9 7.02 0.45 -12.51
C ILE A 9 8.45 0.90 -12.75
N GLN A 10 9.23 0.05 -13.41
CA GLN A 10 10.60 0.36 -13.80
C GLN A 10 10.61 0.89 -15.24
N ILE A 11 11.34 1.97 -15.46
CA ILE A 11 11.57 2.54 -16.78
C ILE A 11 13.02 2.27 -17.18
N LYS A 12 13.22 1.57 -18.30
CA LYS A 12 14.52 1.28 -18.89
C LYS A 12 14.50 1.62 -20.37
N ASP A 13 15.50 2.37 -20.84
CA ASP A 13 15.62 2.80 -22.24
C ASP A 13 14.33 3.46 -22.78
N GLY A 14 13.67 4.25 -21.93
CA GLY A 14 12.43 4.95 -22.25
C GLY A 14 11.17 4.07 -22.30
N ARG A 15 11.22 2.82 -21.80
CA ARG A 15 10.10 1.89 -21.83
C ARG A 15 9.82 1.27 -20.47
N VAL A 16 8.55 0.96 -20.22
CA VAL A 16 8.14 0.16 -19.06
C VAL A 16 8.71 -1.26 -19.21
N VAL A 17 9.32 -1.76 -18.14
CA VAL A 17 9.89 -3.12 -18.11
C VAL A 17 8.80 -4.17 -17.87
N GLN A 18 7.84 -3.89 -16.97
CA GLN A 18 6.77 -4.82 -16.60
C GLN A 18 5.68 -4.91 -17.68
N ALA A 19 5.24 -6.12 -18.03
CA ALA A 19 4.26 -6.36 -19.08
C ALA A 19 2.84 -6.69 -18.57
N ASN A 20 2.69 -7.39 -17.43
CA ASN A 20 1.39 -7.83 -16.89
C ASN A 20 1.46 -8.18 -15.38
N PHE A 21 0.44 -8.85 -14.83
CA PHE A 21 0.39 -9.25 -13.42
C PHE A 21 1.44 -10.26 -12.93
N PRO A 22 2.05 -11.13 -13.78
CA PRO A 22 3.15 -11.98 -13.34
C PRO A 22 4.41 -11.20 -12.96
N ASP A 23 4.67 -10.06 -13.59
CA ASP A 23 5.83 -9.19 -13.36
C ASP A 23 5.48 -7.82 -12.76
N TYR A 24 4.19 -7.54 -12.52
CA TYR A 24 3.65 -6.45 -11.73
C TYR A 24 2.62 -7.00 -10.72
N PRO A 25 3.09 -7.57 -9.60
CA PRO A 25 2.21 -8.32 -8.71
C PRO A 25 1.23 -7.41 -7.96
N VAL A 26 -0.03 -7.83 -7.95
CA VAL A 26 -1.04 -7.29 -7.03
C VAL A 26 -1.16 -8.21 -5.82
N LEU A 27 -1.43 -7.63 -4.65
CA LEU A 27 -1.68 -8.38 -3.42
C LEU A 27 -2.76 -9.44 -3.66
N LYS A 28 -2.46 -10.69 -3.30
CA LYS A 28 -3.40 -11.82 -3.43
C LYS A 28 -4.20 -11.99 -2.16
N MET A 29 -5.33 -12.72 -2.26
CA MET A 29 -6.20 -12.99 -1.11
C MET A 29 -5.47 -13.64 0.08
N ALA A 30 -4.50 -14.53 -0.19
CA ALA A 30 -3.72 -15.19 0.85
C ALA A 30 -2.78 -14.26 1.64
N GLU A 31 -2.51 -13.07 1.11
CA GLU A 31 -1.62 -12.07 1.71
C GLU A 31 -2.41 -10.92 2.38
N THR A 32 -3.73 -10.92 2.20
CA THR A 32 -4.61 -9.91 2.81
C THR A 32 -4.68 -10.13 4.32
N PRO A 33 -4.32 -9.13 5.15
CA PRO A 33 -4.45 -9.24 6.58
C PRO A 33 -5.93 -9.21 6.99
N VAL A 34 -6.22 -9.52 8.24
CA VAL A 34 -7.53 -9.21 8.82
C VAL A 34 -7.72 -7.69 8.81
N ILE A 35 -8.85 -7.23 8.28
CA ILE A 35 -9.19 -5.80 8.18
C ILE A 35 -10.36 -5.53 9.11
N GLU A 36 -10.15 -4.65 10.08
CA GLU A 36 -11.20 -4.10 10.93
C GLU A 36 -11.56 -2.69 10.45
N THR A 37 -12.86 -2.37 10.43
CA THR A 37 -13.36 -1.06 10.02
C THR A 37 -14.17 -0.45 11.15
N HIS A 38 -13.79 0.75 11.57
CA HIS A 38 -14.47 1.50 12.61
C HIS A 38 -15.07 2.77 12.01
N LEU A 39 -16.37 2.97 12.21
CA LEU A 39 -17.06 4.20 11.81
C LEU A 39 -17.00 5.21 12.96
N VAL A 40 -16.38 6.35 12.70
CA VAL A 40 -16.32 7.46 13.66
C VAL A 40 -17.60 8.30 13.54
N PRO A 41 -18.35 8.53 14.64
CA PRO A 41 -19.55 9.36 14.59
C PRO A 41 -19.26 10.78 14.10
N SER A 42 -20.11 11.31 13.22
CA SER A 42 -20.01 12.67 12.69
C SER A 42 -21.40 13.26 12.47
N VAL A 43 -21.54 14.57 12.74
CA VAL A 43 -22.73 15.38 12.41
C VAL A 43 -22.55 16.22 11.15
N ALA A 44 -21.38 16.15 10.51
CA ALA A 44 -21.11 16.86 9.27
C ALA A 44 -21.85 16.20 8.10
N GLU A 45 -22.12 16.98 7.06
CA GLU A 45 -22.65 16.46 5.80
C GLU A 45 -21.75 15.36 5.23
N PRO A 46 -22.32 14.31 4.61
CA PRO A 46 -21.54 13.24 3.99
C PRO A 46 -20.52 13.78 2.98
N SER A 47 -19.32 13.21 3.00
CA SER A 47 -18.24 13.54 2.07
C SER A 47 -17.54 12.28 1.55
N GLY A 48 -16.57 12.45 0.65
CA GLY A 48 -15.87 11.35 0.00
C GLY A 48 -14.96 10.56 0.95
N VAL A 49 -15.16 9.23 0.99
CA VAL A 49 -14.38 8.28 1.81
C VAL A 49 -13.68 7.19 0.98
N GLY A 50 -13.78 7.23 -0.35
CA GLY A 50 -13.18 6.19 -1.21
C GLY A 50 -11.65 6.17 -1.16
N GLU A 51 -11.03 7.35 -1.11
CA GLU A 51 -9.56 7.48 -1.20
C GLU A 51 -8.89 7.57 0.17
N ILE A 52 -9.61 7.91 1.25
CA ILE A 52 -9.01 8.21 2.56
C ILE A 52 -8.24 7.02 3.15
N ALA A 53 -8.60 5.80 2.77
CA ALA A 53 -7.92 4.58 3.21
C ALA A 53 -6.61 4.33 2.43
N VAL A 54 -6.36 4.98 1.29
CA VAL A 54 -5.19 4.71 0.44
C VAL A 54 -3.90 5.33 0.99
N PRO A 55 -3.81 6.65 1.26
CA PRO A 55 -2.60 7.28 1.77
C PRO A 55 -2.02 6.70 3.07
N PRO A 56 -2.82 6.35 4.11
CA PRO A 56 -2.26 5.94 5.39
C PRO A 56 -1.67 4.53 5.40
N ILE A 57 -1.97 3.68 4.40
CA ILE A 57 -1.57 2.26 4.43
C ILE A 57 -0.05 2.08 4.34
N ALA A 58 0.61 2.77 3.40
CA ALA A 58 2.06 2.63 3.23
C ALA A 58 2.85 3.06 4.49
N PRO A 59 2.64 4.24 5.10
CA PRO A 59 3.35 4.63 6.31
C PRO A 59 2.99 3.75 7.52
N ALA A 60 1.74 3.26 7.65
CA ALA A 60 1.38 2.34 8.73
C ALA A 60 2.17 1.03 8.67
N VAL A 61 2.27 0.42 7.48
CA VAL A 61 3.06 -0.80 7.27
C VAL A 61 4.55 -0.53 7.45
N ALA A 62 5.08 0.57 6.89
CA ALA A 62 6.47 0.96 7.07
C ALA A 62 6.84 1.17 8.55
N HIS A 63 5.94 1.75 9.35
CA HIS A 63 6.13 1.92 10.78
C HIS A 63 6.15 0.58 11.52
N ALA A 64 5.24 -0.35 11.19
CA ALA A 64 5.23 -1.69 11.77
C ALA A 64 6.54 -2.46 11.45
N VAL A 65 7.00 -2.41 10.20
CA VAL A 65 8.29 -3.01 9.81
C VAL A 65 9.45 -2.36 10.55
N ALA A 66 9.45 -1.03 10.70
CA ALA A 66 10.51 -0.32 11.42
C ALA A 66 10.57 -0.69 12.91
N GLN A 67 9.42 -0.91 13.56
CA GLN A 67 9.37 -1.41 14.94
C GLN A 67 9.92 -2.83 15.06
N LEU A 68 9.65 -3.71 14.08
CA LEU A 68 10.16 -5.08 14.07
C LEU A 68 11.66 -5.16 13.78
N MET A 69 12.18 -4.31 12.89
CA MET A 69 13.55 -4.39 12.38
C MET A 69 14.53 -3.39 13.04
N GLY A 70 14.01 -2.45 13.83
CA GLY A 70 14.81 -1.38 14.46
C GLY A 70 15.38 -0.35 13.47
N LYS A 71 14.88 -0.30 12.22
CA LYS A 71 15.36 0.61 11.17
C LYS A 71 14.20 1.22 10.39
N SER A 72 14.26 2.51 10.11
CA SER A 72 13.22 3.18 9.33
C SER A 72 13.17 2.68 7.89
N VAL A 73 11.96 2.41 7.39
CA VAL A 73 11.70 2.12 5.97
C VAL A 73 11.33 3.42 5.26
N ARG A 74 12.02 3.73 4.15
CA ARG A 74 11.87 5.01 3.42
C ARG A 74 11.72 4.83 1.91
N GLN A 75 11.69 3.60 1.43
CA GLN A 75 11.60 3.27 0.02
C GLN A 75 10.42 2.33 -0.19
N LEU A 76 9.66 2.61 -1.26
CA LEU A 76 8.62 1.73 -1.77
C LEU A 76 9.06 1.18 -3.14
N PRO A 77 8.56 -0.01 -3.52
CA PRO A 77 7.89 -0.98 -2.64
C PRO A 77 8.83 -1.52 -1.54
N MET A 78 8.26 -2.10 -0.49
CA MET A 78 9.01 -2.65 0.65
C MET A 78 9.42 -4.12 0.47
N VAL A 79 9.06 -4.73 -0.65
CA VAL A 79 9.42 -6.11 -1.06
C VAL A 79 10.02 -6.08 -2.45
#